data_AF-I1BXI5-F1
#
_entry.id   AF-I1BXI5-F1
#
_cell.length_a   1.000
_cell.length_b   1.000
_cell.length_c   1.000
_cell.angle_alpha   90.00
_cell.angle_beta   90.00
_cell.angle_gamma   90.00
#
_symmetry.space_group_name_H-M   'P 1'
#
loop_
_entity.id
_entity.type
_entity.pdbx_description
1 polymer ?
#
loop_
_entity_poly.entity_id
_entity_poly.type
_entity_poly.pdbx_seq_one_letter_code
_entity_poly.pdbx_strand_id
1 'polypeptide(L)'
;MTKKRGPYRKNHQPSLSSEQLEELQITFENVNRHFECPLCKTLSHFLKHGYSTQDPTQPIFVCKSCKRQSTAYEVYQVLCGISNINENSQQVIESSTNFQEPNSRDPRDELISQLTKQVERLTTELSQAREQIARLVVLQASTQENNSSQAITNTEFPPLHGATSQNLDCSISQAPWHNPSKVAALKQSMNLNRQKNRARKEDAAARFFQPPPTNQRFQYLYVFTKARVPVGKLRSYLRNMGVNNARVLDIHYPDRNIAALLLHNDYVAEFKQLLESKRVHFATNFGPWNGSTLKDPQYKDLTEQERTSKACEIQQQRLQRSVLHIREPVKFAVAYYFYQQKWATKSFIDQLNNSRYGRSEDIMDNFSEDTTTNVTNHNNIQH
;
A
#
# COMPACT_ATOMS: atom_id res chain seq x y z
N MET A 1 10.45 48.01 -25.74
CA MET A 1 9.27 47.39 -26.38
C MET A 1 8.86 46.14 -25.62
N THR A 2 7.94 46.29 -24.67
CA THR A 2 7.37 45.19 -23.87
C THR A 2 6.25 44.52 -24.65
N LYS A 3 6.43 43.25 -25.04
CA LYS A 3 5.40 42.45 -25.71
C LYS A 3 4.23 42.21 -24.74
N LYS A 4 3.11 42.91 -24.95
CA LYS A 4 1.83 42.63 -24.31
C LYS A 4 1.36 41.24 -24.80
N ARG A 5 1.30 40.27 -23.89
CA ARG A 5 0.64 38.98 -24.14
C ARG A 5 -0.88 39.24 -24.15
N GLY A 6 -1.56 38.83 -25.22
CA GLY A 6 -3.01 38.95 -25.37
C GLY A 6 -3.78 38.10 -24.33
N PRO A 7 -5.09 38.37 -24.15
CA PRO A 7 -5.89 37.66 -23.15
C PRO A 7 -6.11 36.22 -23.61
N TYR A 8 -5.62 35.26 -22.83
CA TYR A 8 -6.01 33.85 -22.95
C TYR A 8 -7.51 33.73 -22.60
N ARG A 9 -8.37 33.52 -23.61
CA ARG A 9 -9.74 33.03 -23.37
C ARG A 9 -9.64 31.60 -22.84
N LYS A 10 -9.75 31.43 -21.53
CA LYS A 10 -10.09 30.12 -20.94
C LYS A 10 -11.60 29.95 -21.12
N ASN A 11 -12.02 28.97 -21.91
CA ASN A 11 -13.41 28.52 -21.91
C ASN A 11 -13.74 28.06 -20.50
N HIS A 12 -14.51 28.85 -19.76
CA HIS A 12 -15.06 28.44 -18.47
C HIS A 12 -16.07 27.32 -18.73
N GLN A 13 -15.73 26.08 -18.37
CA GLN A 13 -16.74 25.02 -18.26
C GLN A 13 -17.72 25.40 -17.12
N PRO A 14 -19.03 25.08 -17.26
CA PRO A 14 -20.01 25.43 -16.25
C PRO A 14 -19.75 24.66 -14.95
N SER A 15 -19.76 25.36 -13.82
CA SER A 15 -19.77 24.74 -12.50
C SER A 15 -21.15 24.16 -12.20
N LEU A 16 -21.21 22.87 -11.85
CA LEU A 16 -22.41 22.23 -11.30
C LEU A 16 -22.92 22.92 -10.02
N SER A 17 -24.25 22.95 -9.82
CA SER A 17 -24.88 23.40 -8.58
C SER A 17 -24.65 22.41 -7.42
N SER A 18 -24.97 22.81 -6.19
CA SER A 18 -24.87 21.94 -5.01
C SER A 18 -25.75 20.69 -5.12
N GLU A 19 -26.97 20.82 -5.64
CA GLU A 19 -27.91 19.72 -5.85
C GLU A 19 -27.37 18.72 -6.88
N GLN A 20 -26.81 19.22 -7.99
CA GLN A 20 -26.22 18.38 -9.04
C GLN A 20 -24.97 17.62 -8.55
N LEU A 21 -24.20 18.21 -7.63
CA LEU A 21 -23.04 17.55 -7.02
C LEU A 21 -23.45 16.44 -6.05
N GLU A 22 -24.57 16.60 -5.35
CA GLU A 22 -25.13 15.56 -4.47
C GLU A 22 -25.69 14.40 -5.29
N GLU A 23 -26.46 14.68 -6.34
CA GLU A 23 -26.94 13.70 -7.31
C GLU A 23 -25.78 12.93 -7.96
N LEU A 24 -24.73 13.64 -8.38
CA LEU A 24 -23.51 13.05 -8.93
C LEU A 24 -22.87 12.05 -7.96
N GLN A 25 -22.75 12.41 -6.68
CA GLN A 25 -22.08 11.60 -5.68
C GLN A 25 -22.88 10.33 -5.38
N ILE A 26 -24.22 10.41 -5.35
CA ILE A 26 -25.11 9.26 -5.17
C ILE A 26 -25.00 8.33 -6.38
N THR A 27 -25.17 8.87 -7.59
CA THR A 27 -25.14 8.08 -8.83
C THR A 27 -23.78 7.43 -9.06
N PHE A 28 -22.69 8.14 -8.75
CA PHE A 28 -21.32 7.62 -8.86
C PHE A 28 -21.05 6.39 -7.97
N GLU A 29 -21.58 6.36 -6.75
CA GLU A 29 -21.49 5.18 -5.88
C GLU A 29 -22.45 4.07 -6.35
N ASN A 30 -23.65 4.41 -6.82
CA ASN A 30 -24.64 3.43 -7.31
C ASN A 30 -24.15 2.65 -8.54
N VAL A 31 -23.42 3.29 -9.45
CA VAL A 31 -22.81 2.60 -10.61
C VAL A 31 -21.52 1.85 -10.26
N ASN A 32 -21.24 1.65 -8.96
CA ASN A 32 -19.99 1.05 -8.45
C ASN A 32 -18.74 1.70 -9.06
N ARG A 33 -18.81 3.01 -9.37
CA ARG A 33 -17.73 3.80 -9.98
C ARG A 33 -17.26 3.24 -11.33
N HIS A 34 -18.10 2.47 -12.01
CA HIS A 34 -17.79 1.82 -13.28
C HIS A 34 -18.72 2.33 -14.39
N PHE A 35 -18.18 3.15 -15.29
CA PHE A 35 -18.95 3.78 -16.37
C PHE A 35 -18.03 4.16 -17.54
N GLU A 36 -18.62 4.62 -18.63
CA GLU A 36 -17.89 4.98 -19.85
C GLU A 36 -17.08 6.27 -19.65
N CYS A 37 -15.79 6.25 -20.01
CA CYS A 37 -14.96 7.43 -19.88
C CYS A 37 -15.31 8.51 -20.90
N PRO A 38 -15.58 9.77 -20.48
CA PRO A 38 -15.91 10.84 -21.41
C PRO A 38 -14.77 11.16 -22.39
N LEU A 39 -13.52 10.85 -22.01
CA LEU A 39 -12.31 11.17 -22.78
C LEU A 39 -11.80 10.02 -23.67
N CYS A 40 -11.94 8.77 -23.26
CA CYS A 40 -11.44 7.61 -24.04
C CYS A 40 -12.55 6.65 -24.49
N LYS A 41 -13.82 6.93 -24.14
CA LYS A 41 -15.01 6.16 -24.53
C LYS A 41 -14.97 4.67 -24.16
N THR A 42 -14.07 4.31 -23.24
CA THR A 42 -13.93 2.94 -22.73
C THR A 42 -14.63 2.82 -21.39
N LEU A 43 -15.37 1.73 -21.19
CA LEU A 43 -15.92 1.36 -19.90
C LEU A 43 -14.77 1.14 -18.90
N SER A 44 -14.72 1.91 -17.82
CA SER A 44 -13.60 1.88 -16.88
C SER A 44 -14.06 2.18 -15.45
N HIS A 45 -13.22 1.83 -14.50
CA HIS A 45 -13.44 2.18 -13.10
C HIS A 45 -12.80 3.54 -12.81
N PHE A 46 -13.52 4.41 -12.10
CA PHE A 46 -13.11 5.77 -11.78
C PHE A 46 -12.71 5.92 -10.32
N LEU A 47 -11.79 6.85 -10.05
CA LEU A 47 -11.35 7.24 -8.71
C LEU A 47 -11.59 8.73 -8.50
N LYS A 48 -12.12 9.10 -7.34
CA LYS A 48 -12.21 10.50 -6.91
C LYS A 48 -10.80 10.98 -6.52
N HIS A 49 -10.29 11.97 -7.23
CA HIS A 49 -8.94 12.51 -7.09
C HIS A 49 -8.99 13.98 -6.66
N GLY A 50 -9.36 14.21 -5.39
CA GLY A 50 -9.39 15.54 -4.81
C GLY A 50 -10.41 16.47 -5.48
N TYR A 51 -10.12 17.77 -5.42
CA TYR A 51 -10.99 18.84 -5.89
C TYR A 51 -10.23 19.77 -6.85
N SER A 52 -10.97 20.36 -7.78
CA SER A 52 -10.50 21.40 -8.69
C SER A 52 -10.02 22.62 -7.91
N THR A 53 -8.98 23.27 -8.45
CA THR A 53 -8.44 24.53 -7.94
C THR A 53 -9.23 25.75 -8.42
N GLN A 54 -10.25 25.56 -9.25
CA GLN A 54 -11.16 26.62 -9.71
C GLN A 54 -12.30 26.81 -8.69
N ASP A 55 -12.75 28.05 -8.53
CA ASP A 55 -13.91 28.43 -7.71
C ASP A 55 -15.19 28.36 -8.55
N PRO A 56 -16.24 27.62 -8.15
CA PRO A 56 -16.35 26.78 -6.94
C PRO A 56 -15.59 25.45 -7.05
N THR A 57 -15.03 24.97 -5.93
CA THR A 57 -14.24 23.74 -5.88
C THR A 57 -15.10 22.50 -6.14
N GLN A 58 -14.83 21.79 -7.23
CA GLN A 58 -15.59 20.59 -7.64
C GLN A 58 -14.72 19.33 -7.66
N PRO A 59 -15.27 18.13 -7.39
CA PRO A 59 -14.49 16.91 -7.40
C PRO A 59 -13.91 16.59 -8.78
N ILE A 60 -12.69 16.03 -8.81
CA ILE A 60 -12.05 15.55 -10.04
C ILE A 60 -12.05 14.02 -10.03
N PHE A 61 -12.22 13.40 -11.19
CA PHE A 61 -12.28 11.96 -11.35
C PHE A 61 -11.18 11.46 -12.28
N VAL A 62 -10.57 10.32 -11.97
CA VAL A 62 -9.49 9.72 -12.78
C VAL A 62 -9.95 8.36 -13.31
N CYS A 63 -9.89 8.21 -14.63
CA CYS A 63 -10.15 6.94 -15.31
C CYS A 63 -9.01 5.95 -15.07
N LYS A 64 -9.28 4.72 -14.62
CA LYS A 64 -8.22 3.71 -14.44
C LYS A 64 -7.61 3.23 -15.76
N SER A 65 -8.37 3.26 -16.86
CA SER A 65 -7.87 2.79 -18.17
C SER A 65 -6.92 3.80 -18.81
N CYS A 66 -7.34 5.06 -19.01
CA CYS A 66 -6.53 6.06 -19.71
C CYS A 66 -5.73 7.00 -18.79
N LYS A 67 -5.93 6.91 -17.46
CA LYS A 67 -5.30 7.76 -16.43
C LYS A 67 -5.57 9.27 -16.55
N ARG A 68 -6.44 9.68 -17.47
CA ARG A 68 -6.83 11.08 -17.64
C ARG A 68 -7.82 11.52 -16.56
N GLN A 69 -7.74 12.80 -16.23
CA GLN A 69 -8.64 13.46 -15.29
C GLN A 69 -9.86 13.99 -16.03
N SER A 70 -11.04 13.75 -15.49
CA SER A 70 -12.32 14.27 -15.94
C SER A 70 -12.92 15.16 -14.86
N THR A 71 -13.53 16.27 -15.28
CA THR A 71 -14.16 17.22 -14.35
C THR A 71 -15.49 16.68 -13.83
N ALA A 72 -16.01 17.25 -12.73
CA ALA A 72 -17.32 16.88 -12.21
C ALA A 72 -18.42 17.03 -13.25
N TYR A 73 -18.38 18.11 -14.04
CA TYR A 73 -19.34 18.37 -15.10
C TYR A 73 -19.35 17.27 -16.18
N GLU A 74 -18.18 16.83 -16.65
CA GLU A 74 -18.08 15.77 -17.67
C GLU A 74 -18.60 14.44 -17.16
N VAL A 75 -18.34 14.11 -15.89
CA VAL A 75 -18.84 12.88 -15.28
C VAL A 75 -20.35 12.96 -15.03
N TYR A 76 -20.87 14.13 -14.63
CA TYR A 76 -22.30 14.37 -14.46
C TYR A 76 -23.06 14.20 -15.77
N GLN A 77 -22.52 14.69 -16.90
CA GLN A 77 -23.16 14.47 -18.20
C GLN A 77 -23.29 12.98 -18.56
N VAL A 78 -22.28 12.17 -18.24
CA VAL A 78 -22.29 10.73 -18.55
C VAL A 78 -23.23 9.96 -17.61
N LEU A 79 -23.25 10.31 -16.32
CA LEU A 79 -23.99 9.56 -15.31
C LEU A 79 -25.44 10.03 -15.12
N CYS A 80 -25.67 11.34 -15.17
CA CYS A 80 -26.96 11.97 -14.87
C CYS A 80 -27.57 12.66 -16.11
N GLY A 81 -26.75 13.05 -17.09
CA GLY A 81 -27.21 13.79 -18.27
C GLY A 81 -28.06 13.01 -19.28
N ILE A 82 -28.17 11.68 -19.13
CA ILE A 82 -28.96 10.81 -20.03
C ILE A 82 -30.42 10.63 -19.53
N SER A 83 -30.72 11.03 -18.29
CA SER A 83 -32.02 10.80 -17.65
C SER A 83 -33.18 11.64 -18.21
N ASN A 84 -32.96 12.53 -19.19
CA ASN A 84 -33.99 13.43 -19.74
C ASN A 84 -34.52 13.07 -21.14
N ILE A 85 -34.23 11.88 -21.70
CA ILE A 85 -34.71 11.52 -23.06
C ILE A 85 -35.53 10.23 -23.15
N ASN A 86 -35.70 9.42 -22.10
CA ASN A 86 -36.41 8.14 -22.27
C ASN A 86 -37.42 7.80 -21.16
N GLU A 87 -38.32 8.73 -20.86
CA GLU A 87 -39.69 8.38 -20.50
C GLU A 87 -40.48 8.10 -21.80
N ASN A 88 -40.27 6.94 -22.42
CA ASN A 88 -41.22 6.27 -23.32
C ASN A 88 -40.54 5.07 -23.99
N SER A 89 -40.68 3.89 -23.38
CA SER A 89 -40.86 2.61 -24.09
C SER A 89 -41.06 1.49 -23.06
N GLN A 90 -42.18 1.56 -22.35
CA GLN A 90 -42.88 0.36 -21.91
C GLN A 90 -43.81 -0.04 -23.03
N GLN A 91 -43.47 -1.10 -23.76
CA GLN A 91 -44.35 -2.01 -24.50
C GLN A 91 -43.47 -2.78 -25.48
N VAL A 92 -43.29 -4.09 -25.25
CA VAL A 92 -43.80 -5.12 -26.16
C VAL A 92 -43.90 -6.42 -25.35
N ILE A 93 -45.11 -6.96 -25.41
CA ILE A 93 -45.63 -8.16 -24.77
C ILE A 93 -45.15 -9.42 -25.51
N GLU A 94 -45.01 -10.48 -24.75
CA GLU A 94 -44.80 -11.87 -25.15
C GLU A 94 -45.70 -12.35 -26.31
N SER A 95 -45.17 -13.22 -27.17
CA SER A 95 -45.95 -14.22 -27.92
C SER A 95 -45.05 -15.37 -28.38
N SER A 96 -45.23 -16.55 -27.73
CA SER A 96 -45.35 -17.93 -28.27
C SER A 96 -44.58 -18.30 -29.56
N THR A 97 -43.86 -19.41 -29.73
CA THR A 97 -44.17 -20.82 -29.37
C THR A 97 -43.00 -21.75 -29.75
N ASN A 98 -42.82 -22.84 -28.96
CA ASN A 98 -42.27 -24.17 -29.28
C ASN A 98 -40.91 -24.34 -29.99
N PHE A 99 -39.97 -25.08 -29.36
CA PHE A 99 -39.55 -26.41 -29.81
C PHE A 99 -38.78 -27.16 -28.69
N GLN A 100 -38.98 -28.48 -28.68
CA GLN A 100 -38.55 -29.48 -27.69
C GLN A 100 -37.03 -29.61 -27.46
N GLU A 101 -36.72 -29.98 -26.21
CA GLU A 101 -35.47 -30.54 -25.66
C GLU A 101 -34.84 -31.66 -26.53
N PRO A 102 -33.51 -31.87 -26.47
CA PRO A 102 -32.98 -32.70 -25.39
C PRO A 102 -31.61 -32.29 -24.82
N ASN A 103 -31.55 -32.20 -23.49
CA ASN A 103 -30.56 -32.83 -22.61
C ASN A 103 -29.08 -32.78 -23.05
N SER A 104 -28.41 -31.67 -22.73
CA SER A 104 -26.97 -31.65 -22.44
C SER A 104 -26.76 -30.76 -21.23
N ARG A 105 -26.52 -31.35 -20.06
CA ARG A 105 -26.27 -30.60 -18.82
C ARG A 105 -24.91 -29.89 -18.95
N ASP A 106 -24.94 -28.61 -19.32
CA ASP A 106 -23.77 -27.75 -19.34
C ASP A 106 -23.36 -27.48 -17.87
N PRO A 107 -22.12 -27.78 -17.44
CA PRO A 107 -21.64 -27.54 -16.07
C PRO A 107 -21.78 -26.07 -15.62
N ARG A 108 -21.98 -25.13 -16.55
CA ARG A 108 -22.30 -23.73 -16.25
C ARG A 108 -23.71 -23.53 -15.69
N ASP A 109 -24.70 -24.28 -16.15
CA ASP A 109 -26.08 -24.16 -15.66
C ASP A 109 -26.22 -24.73 -14.25
N GLU A 110 -25.45 -25.77 -13.93
CA GLU A 110 -25.37 -26.33 -12.59
C GLU A 110 -24.68 -25.36 -11.61
N LEU A 111 -23.63 -24.66 -12.06
CA LEU A 111 -22.99 -23.58 -11.28
C LEU A 111 -23.94 -22.39 -11.06
N ILE A 112 -24.70 -21.98 -12.08
CA ILE A 112 -25.69 -20.90 -11.98
C ILE A 112 -26.83 -21.29 -11.01
N SER A 113 -27.31 -22.54 -11.08
CA SER A 113 -28.30 -23.07 -10.15
C SER A 113 -27.79 -23.15 -8.71
N GLN A 114 -26.50 -23.50 -8.54
CA GLN A 114 -25.87 -23.53 -7.22
C GLN A 114 -25.70 -22.13 -6.63
N LEU A 115 -25.30 -21.16 -7.44
CA LEU A 115 -25.11 -19.77 -7.02
C LEU A 115 -26.43 -19.10 -6.63
N THR A 116 -27.50 -19.33 -7.42
CA THR A 116 -28.83 -18.80 -7.13
C THR A 116 -29.39 -19.35 -5.82
N LYS A 117 -29.26 -20.65 -5.57
CA LYS A 117 -29.61 -21.27 -4.27
C LYS A 117 -28.82 -20.67 -3.10
N GLN A 118 -27.53 -20.38 -3.31
CA GLN A 118 -26.70 -19.79 -2.28
C GLN A 118 -27.09 -18.33 -1.98
N VAL A 119 -27.45 -17.55 -3.01
CA VAL A 119 -27.94 -16.17 -2.84
C VAL A 119 -29.27 -16.15 -2.11
N GLU A 120 -30.23 -17.03 -2.45
CA GLU A 120 -31.49 -17.14 -1.72
C GLU A 120 -31.25 -17.50 -0.25
N ARG A 121 -30.39 -18.47 0.03
CA ARG A 121 -30.04 -18.85 1.40
C ARG A 121 -29.41 -17.70 2.19
N LEU A 122 -28.47 -16.97 1.61
CA LEU A 122 -27.85 -15.84 2.30
C LEU A 122 -28.84 -14.68 2.51
N THR A 123 -29.79 -14.51 1.59
CA THR A 123 -30.83 -13.49 1.72
C THR A 123 -31.80 -13.81 2.85
N THR A 124 -32.16 -15.08 3.04
CA THR A 124 -32.99 -15.52 4.17
C THR A 124 -32.25 -15.47 5.50
N GLU A 125 -30.96 -15.84 5.53
CA GLU A 125 -30.13 -15.69 6.74
C GLU A 125 -29.98 -14.21 7.15
N LEU A 126 -29.83 -13.30 6.18
CA LEU A 126 -29.77 -11.85 6.44
C LEU A 126 -31.11 -11.28 6.94
N SER A 127 -32.24 -11.72 6.39
CA SER A 127 -33.54 -11.25 6.88
C SER A 127 -33.82 -11.73 8.30
N GLN A 128 -33.47 -12.98 8.61
CA GLN A 128 -33.59 -13.55 9.95
C GLN A 128 -32.69 -12.83 10.97
N ALA A 129 -31.44 -12.51 10.59
CA ALA A 129 -30.53 -11.76 11.44
C ALA A 129 -31.04 -10.33 11.74
N ARG A 130 -31.61 -9.65 10.73
CA ARG A 130 -32.22 -8.33 10.92
C ARG A 130 -33.40 -8.37 11.89
N GLU A 131 -34.22 -9.42 11.82
CA GLU A 131 -35.34 -9.61 12.75
C GLU A 131 -34.87 -9.87 14.19
N GLN A 132 -33.81 -10.66 14.37
CA GLN A 132 -33.21 -10.87 15.70
C GLN A 132 -32.65 -9.56 16.28
N ILE A 133 -31.96 -8.75 15.47
CA ILE A 133 -31.46 -7.44 15.89
C ILE A 133 -32.63 -6.53 16.30
N ALA A 134 -33.72 -6.49 15.52
CA ALA A 134 -34.90 -5.69 15.86
C ALA A 134 -35.53 -6.13 17.20
N ARG A 135 -35.65 -7.44 17.45
CA ARG A 135 -36.15 -7.98 18.73
C ARG A 135 -35.26 -7.60 19.90
N LEU A 136 -33.93 -7.66 19.75
CA LEU A 136 -32.98 -7.26 20.78
C LEU A 136 -33.05 -5.76 21.08
N VAL A 137 -33.22 -4.92 20.06
CA VAL A 137 -33.38 -3.47 20.23
C VAL A 137 -34.67 -3.14 21.00
N VAL A 138 -35.78 -3.83 20.70
CA VAL A 138 -37.05 -3.67 21.43
C VAL A 138 -36.93 -4.12 22.89
N LEU A 139 -36.25 -5.24 23.17
CA LEU A 139 -35.94 -5.70 24.53
C LEU A 139 -35.06 -4.69 25.28
N GLN A 140 -34.08 -4.09 24.62
CA GLN A 140 -33.21 -3.09 25.24
C GLN A 140 -33.97 -1.80 25.56
N ALA A 141 -34.88 -1.37 24.67
CA ALA A 141 -35.73 -0.19 24.89
C ALA A 141 -36.71 -0.40 26.06
N SER A 142 -37.34 -1.58 26.18
CA SER A 142 -38.24 -1.88 27.30
C SER A 142 -37.50 -2.00 28.65
N THR A 143 -36.22 -2.38 28.63
CA THR A 143 -35.36 -2.40 29.84
C THR A 143 -34.93 -0.99 30.27
N GLN A 144 -34.92 -0.04 29.34
CA GLN A 144 -34.50 1.34 29.58
C GLN A 144 -35.65 2.24 30.06
N GLU A 145 -36.90 1.98 29.63
CA GLU A 145 -38.09 2.70 30.14
C GLU A 145 -38.40 2.35 31.61
N ASN A 146 -38.12 1.13 32.07
CA ASN A 146 -38.29 0.76 33.48
C ASN A 146 -37.25 1.37 34.44
N ASN A 147 -36.19 2.02 33.93
CA ASN A 147 -35.10 2.58 34.75
C ASN A 147 -34.98 4.11 34.70
N SER A 148 -35.87 4.82 34.00
CA SER A 148 -35.75 6.28 33.82
C SER A 148 -36.77 7.10 34.63
N SER A 149 -37.28 6.57 35.73
CA SER A 149 -38.01 7.37 36.73
C SER A 149 -37.59 6.95 38.13
N GLN A 150 -36.54 7.58 38.67
CA GLN A 150 -36.47 8.02 40.06
C GLN A 150 -35.18 8.81 40.31
N ALA A 151 -35.35 10.12 40.44
CA ALA A 151 -34.40 10.98 41.13
C ALA A 151 -34.33 10.60 42.61
N ILE A 152 -33.13 10.75 43.15
CA ILE A 152 -32.66 10.38 44.50
C ILE A 152 -33.59 10.90 45.61
N THR A 153 -34.13 10.00 46.44
CA THR A 153 -34.35 10.26 47.88
C THR A 153 -34.13 8.98 48.68
N ASN A 154 -33.36 9.12 49.76
CA ASN A 154 -33.07 8.06 50.73
C ASN A 154 -34.34 7.63 51.45
N THR A 155 -34.71 6.35 51.38
CA THR A 155 -35.27 5.56 52.50
C THR A 155 -35.45 4.10 52.08
N GLU A 156 -34.81 3.22 52.86
CA GLU A 156 -35.24 1.85 53.20
C GLU A 156 -35.58 0.86 52.06
N PHE A 157 -34.66 -0.06 51.79
CA PHE A 157 -34.88 -1.22 50.92
C PHE A 157 -35.64 -2.34 51.64
N PRO A 158 -36.67 -2.97 51.04
CA PRO A 158 -37.24 -4.21 51.55
C PRO A 158 -36.38 -5.42 51.09
N PRO A 159 -36.19 -6.45 51.93
CA PRO A 159 -35.35 -7.58 51.60
C PRO A 159 -36.07 -8.54 50.65
N LEU A 160 -35.53 -8.72 49.43
CA LEU A 160 -35.96 -9.82 48.57
C LEU A 160 -35.25 -11.10 48.99
N HIS A 161 -36.00 -11.95 49.69
CA HIS A 161 -35.69 -13.37 49.82
C HIS A 161 -35.61 -14.01 48.43
N GLY A 162 -34.52 -14.74 48.17
CA GLY A 162 -34.49 -15.72 47.08
C GLY A 162 -33.38 -15.54 46.04
N ALA A 163 -32.12 -15.37 46.46
CA ALA A 163 -30.98 -15.82 45.67
C ALA A 163 -29.82 -16.13 46.61
N THR A 164 -29.49 -17.41 46.74
CA THR A 164 -28.36 -17.93 47.51
C THR A 164 -27.08 -17.21 47.08
N SER A 165 -26.64 -16.29 47.94
CA SER A 165 -25.40 -15.55 47.80
C SER A 165 -24.24 -16.42 48.23
N GLN A 166 -23.57 -17.08 47.29
CA GLN A 166 -22.18 -17.50 47.48
C GLN A 166 -21.41 -17.34 46.16
N ASN A 167 -20.45 -16.40 46.16
CA ASN A 167 -19.37 -16.22 45.18
C ASN A 167 -19.63 -15.51 43.84
N LEU A 168 -20.01 -14.23 43.85
CA LEU A 168 -19.79 -13.37 42.67
C LEU A 168 -19.33 -11.93 42.94
N ASP A 169 -19.12 -11.53 44.20
CA ASP A 169 -18.81 -10.13 44.53
C ASP A 169 -17.33 -9.73 44.44
N CYS A 170 -16.42 -10.64 44.06
CA CYS A 170 -14.98 -10.31 44.03
C CYS A 170 -14.44 -9.92 42.64
N SER A 171 -15.19 -10.08 41.56
CA SER A 171 -14.60 -9.98 40.20
C SER A 171 -14.87 -8.67 39.44
N ILE A 172 -15.87 -7.86 39.82
CA ILE A 172 -16.20 -6.63 39.08
C ILE A 172 -15.33 -5.45 39.54
N SER A 173 -14.92 -5.41 40.82
CA SER A 173 -14.07 -4.36 41.39
C SER A 173 -12.58 -4.43 40.97
N GLN A 174 -12.20 -5.47 40.20
CA GLN A 174 -10.82 -5.65 39.71
C GLN A 174 -10.56 -5.10 38.30
N ALA A 175 -11.56 -4.62 37.57
CA ALA A 175 -11.31 -4.09 36.24
C ALA A 175 -10.41 -2.83 36.34
N PRO A 176 -9.33 -2.71 35.54
CA PRO A 176 -8.32 -1.65 35.69
C PRO A 176 -8.87 -0.21 35.64
N TRP A 177 -10.05 -0.05 35.04
CA TRP A 177 -10.72 1.22 34.77
C TRP A 177 -11.47 1.80 35.98
N HIS A 178 -11.78 0.98 37.00
CA HIS A 178 -12.45 1.43 38.23
C HIS A 178 -11.48 2.00 39.28
N ASN A 179 -10.16 1.87 39.05
CA ASN A 179 -9.15 2.46 39.93
C ASN A 179 -8.57 3.75 39.30
N PRO A 180 -8.89 4.94 39.83
CA PRO A 180 -8.47 6.21 39.25
C PRO A 180 -6.94 6.37 39.19
N SER A 181 -6.21 5.77 40.15
CA SER A 181 -4.74 5.79 40.16
C SER A 181 -4.14 4.92 39.04
N LYS A 182 -4.72 3.74 38.76
CA LYS A 182 -4.29 2.90 37.62
C LYS A 182 -4.57 3.59 36.29
N VAL A 183 -5.73 4.25 36.15
CA VAL A 183 -6.09 5.03 34.96
C VAL A 183 -5.15 6.23 34.77
N ALA A 184 -4.80 6.93 35.85
CA ALA A 184 -3.84 8.03 35.80
C ALA A 184 -2.43 7.57 35.38
N ALA A 185 -1.94 6.44 35.92
CA ALA A 185 -0.66 5.85 35.53
C ALA A 185 -0.64 5.44 34.05
N LEU A 186 -1.73 4.84 33.55
CA LEU A 186 -1.90 4.53 32.12
C LEU A 186 -1.82 5.80 31.26
N LYS A 187 -2.56 6.86 31.62
CA LYS A 187 -2.53 8.15 30.92
C LYS A 187 -1.12 8.76 30.89
N GLN A 188 -0.40 8.73 32.03
CA GLN A 188 0.98 9.21 32.10
C GLN A 188 1.91 8.41 31.16
N SER A 189 1.79 7.07 31.15
CA SER A 189 2.57 6.22 30.25
C SER A 189 2.29 6.53 28.76
N MET A 190 1.03 6.77 28.41
CA MET A 190 0.63 7.14 27.05
C MET A 190 1.21 8.50 26.65
N ASN A 191 1.18 9.49 27.55
CA ASN A 191 1.74 10.82 27.30
C ASN A 191 3.26 10.76 27.08
N LEU A 192 3.99 10.00 27.91
CA LEU A 192 5.43 9.79 27.75
C LEU A 192 5.76 9.11 26.42
N ASN A 193 4.99 8.08 26.04
CA ASN A 193 5.16 7.41 24.74
C ASN A 193 4.84 8.35 23.57
N ARG A 194 3.81 9.18 23.69
CA ARG A 194 3.46 10.20 22.69
C ARG A 194 4.59 11.21 22.52
N GLN A 195 5.20 11.68 23.61
CA GLN A 195 6.32 12.61 23.58
C GLN A 195 7.57 11.99 22.93
N LYS A 196 7.92 10.74 23.29
CA LYS A 196 9.01 10.00 22.64
C LYS A 196 8.77 9.82 21.14
N ASN A 197 7.55 9.47 20.75
CA ASN A 197 7.19 9.32 19.35
C ASN A 197 7.21 10.64 18.59
N ARG A 198 6.83 11.75 19.24
CA ARG A 198 6.92 13.09 18.66
C ARG A 198 8.38 13.46 18.38
N ALA A 199 9.27 13.34 19.36
CA ALA A 199 10.70 13.62 19.19
C ALA A 199 11.31 12.77 18.04
N ARG A 200 10.96 11.48 17.97
CA ARG A 200 11.41 10.61 16.86
C ARG A 200 10.89 11.03 15.49
N LYS A 201 9.66 11.53 15.41
CA LYS A 201 9.08 12.05 14.16
C LYS A 201 9.72 13.37 13.75
N GLU A 202 9.99 14.24 14.72
CA GLU A 202 10.69 15.50 14.51
C GLU A 202 12.12 15.25 13.99
N ASP A 203 12.88 14.35 14.61
CA ASP A 203 14.19 13.92 14.12
C ASP A 203 14.14 13.33 12.70
N ALA A 204 13.11 12.51 12.42
CA ALA A 204 12.93 11.93 11.09
C ALA A 204 12.62 12.99 10.03
N ALA A 205 11.79 13.99 10.38
CA ALA A 205 11.47 15.11 9.49
C ALA A 205 12.67 16.05 9.31
N ALA A 206 13.42 16.35 10.37
CA ALA A 206 14.61 17.19 10.29
C ALA A 206 15.64 16.63 9.31
N ARG A 207 15.83 15.31 9.29
CA ARG A 207 16.73 14.62 8.33
C ARG A 207 16.32 14.80 6.86
N PHE A 208 15.04 15.01 6.57
CA PHE A 208 14.60 15.31 5.20
C PHE A 208 15.13 16.66 4.70
N PHE A 209 15.29 17.62 5.61
CA PHE A 209 15.80 18.97 5.30
C PHE A 209 17.31 19.09 5.47
N GLN A 210 17.99 18.02 5.91
CA GLN A 210 19.45 18.00 5.93
C GLN A 210 19.97 17.87 4.49
N PRO A 211 21.08 18.56 4.14
CA PRO A 211 21.68 18.40 2.83
C PRO A 211 22.03 16.92 2.61
N PRO A 212 21.84 16.40 1.38
CA PRO A 212 22.26 15.04 1.07
C PRO A 212 23.74 14.87 1.42
N PRO A 213 24.12 13.79 2.12
CA PRO A 213 25.52 13.54 2.41
C PRO A 213 26.29 13.44 1.11
N THR A 214 27.53 13.95 1.10
CA THR A 214 28.45 13.87 -0.05
C THR A 214 28.65 12.43 -0.54
N ASN A 215 28.42 11.45 0.33
CA ASN A 215 28.52 10.02 0.06
C ASN A 215 27.15 9.34 0.22
N GLN A 216 26.27 9.42 -0.78
CA GLN A 216 25.04 8.59 -0.89
C GLN A 216 25.41 7.12 -1.16
N ARG A 217 26.05 6.49 -0.17
CA ARG A 217 26.60 5.14 -0.24
C ARG A 217 25.83 4.22 0.68
N PHE A 218 25.93 2.93 0.39
CA PHE A 218 25.35 1.88 1.20
C PHE A 218 26.46 0.95 1.69
N GLN A 219 26.29 0.39 2.88
CA GLN A 219 27.26 -0.54 3.45
C GLN A 219 26.58 -1.80 3.96
N TYR A 220 27.20 -2.95 3.65
CA TYR A 220 26.91 -4.19 4.35
C TYR A 220 27.72 -4.26 5.63
N LEU A 221 27.02 -4.43 6.75
CA LEU A 221 27.64 -4.79 8.01
C LEU A 221 27.38 -6.28 8.28
N TYR A 222 28.45 -6.98 8.68
CA TYR A 222 28.39 -8.39 9.02
C TYR A 222 28.37 -8.54 10.54
N VAL A 223 27.32 -9.19 11.04
CA VAL A 223 27.08 -9.37 12.47
C VAL A 223 27.08 -10.85 12.78
N PHE A 224 27.77 -11.24 13.85
CA PHE A 224 27.77 -12.62 14.31
C PHE A 224 26.39 -13.02 14.86
N THR A 225 25.92 -14.20 14.47
CA THR A 225 24.70 -14.81 14.97
C THR A 225 25.00 -16.17 15.57
N LYS A 226 24.36 -16.50 16.70
CA LYS A 226 24.51 -17.82 17.32
C LYS A 226 23.85 -18.93 16.49
N ALA A 227 22.76 -18.60 15.82
CA ALA A 227 22.02 -19.50 14.97
C ALA A 227 21.33 -18.70 13.86
N ARG A 228 21.08 -19.37 12.73
CA ARG A 228 20.24 -18.83 11.67
C ARG A 228 18.79 -18.82 12.12
N VAL A 229 18.17 -17.65 12.12
CA VAL A 229 16.74 -17.48 12.41
C VAL A 229 16.03 -16.87 11.19
N PRO A 230 14.71 -17.09 11.02
CA PRO A 230 13.95 -16.42 9.97
C PRO A 230 14.17 -14.90 10.01
N VAL A 231 14.24 -14.25 8.83
CA VAL A 231 14.55 -12.82 8.72
C VAL A 231 13.59 -11.95 9.54
N GLY A 232 12.30 -12.32 9.59
CA GLY A 232 11.31 -11.66 10.45
C GLY A 232 11.67 -11.71 11.93
N LYS A 233 12.16 -12.85 12.42
CA LYS A 233 12.61 -13.03 13.81
C LYS A 233 13.88 -12.22 14.10
N LEU A 234 14.83 -12.18 13.15
CA LEU A 234 16.01 -11.34 13.26
C LEU A 234 15.64 -9.84 13.33
N ARG A 235 14.69 -9.39 12.50
CA ARG A 235 14.13 -8.03 12.59
C ARG A 235 13.48 -7.74 13.94
N SER A 236 12.81 -8.71 14.57
CA SER A 236 12.29 -8.54 15.92
C SER A 236 13.42 -8.38 16.96
N TYR A 237 14.48 -9.17 16.86
CA TYR A 237 15.64 -9.03 17.75
C TYR A 237 16.34 -7.68 17.59
N LEU A 238 16.56 -7.23 16.35
CA LEU A 238 17.12 -5.89 16.07
C LEU A 238 16.24 -4.79 16.69
N ARG A 239 14.92 -4.86 16.49
CA ARG A 239 13.97 -3.91 17.07
C ARG A 239 14.01 -3.91 18.60
N ASN A 240 14.12 -5.08 19.24
CA ASN A 240 14.22 -5.18 20.69
C ASN A 240 15.54 -4.59 21.24
N MET A 241 16.60 -4.55 20.42
CA MET A 241 17.84 -3.84 20.74
C MET A 241 17.76 -2.33 20.48
N GLY A 242 16.65 -1.82 19.94
CA GLY A 242 16.44 -0.40 19.65
C GLY A 242 16.73 0.00 18.20
N VAL A 243 17.04 -0.95 17.32
CA VAL A 243 17.34 -0.67 15.89
C VAL A 243 16.06 -0.24 15.18
N ASN A 244 16.17 0.78 14.33
CA ASN A 244 15.08 1.15 13.45
C ASN A 244 15.07 0.25 12.21
N ASN A 245 14.17 -0.74 12.20
CA ASN A 245 14.01 -1.68 11.08
C ASN A 245 13.73 -1.03 9.73
N ALA A 246 13.14 0.18 9.69
CA ALA A 246 12.87 0.88 8.44
C ALA A 246 14.15 1.36 7.74
N ARG A 247 15.25 1.48 8.50
CA ARG A 247 16.57 1.89 7.99
C ARG A 247 17.45 0.71 7.57
N VAL A 248 17.06 -0.51 7.92
CA VAL A 248 17.71 -1.74 7.46
C VAL A 248 17.08 -2.14 6.14
N LEU A 249 17.81 -1.93 5.05
CA LEU A 249 17.32 -2.09 3.67
C LEU A 249 17.18 -3.56 3.29
N ASP A 250 18.17 -4.37 3.61
CA ASP A 250 18.21 -5.80 3.31
C ASP A 250 18.83 -6.60 4.46
N ILE A 251 18.42 -7.86 4.59
CA ILE A 251 18.96 -8.81 5.56
C ILE A 251 19.06 -10.17 4.87
N HIS A 252 20.28 -10.71 4.81
CA HIS A 252 20.51 -12.07 4.33
C HIS A 252 21.61 -12.77 5.14
N TYR A 253 21.72 -14.07 4.96
CA TYR A 253 22.72 -14.90 5.65
C TYR A 253 23.76 -15.39 4.65
N PRO A 254 24.94 -14.75 4.58
CA PRO A 254 26.00 -15.22 3.71
C PRO A 254 26.66 -16.52 4.20
N ASP A 255 26.68 -16.74 5.53
CA ASP A 255 27.17 -17.94 6.22
C ASP A 255 26.19 -18.32 7.36
N ARG A 256 26.37 -19.49 7.99
CA ARG A 256 25.50 -20.05 9.04
C ARG A 256 25.41 -19.18 10.30
N ASN A 257 26.52 -18.52 10.66
CA ASN A 257 26.68 -17.73 11.88
C ASN A 257 26.93 -16.24 11.61
N ILE A 258 26.62 -15.77 10.41
CA ILE A 258 26.82 -14.37 10.01
C ILE A 258 25.56 -13.88 9.33
N ALA A 259 25.03 -12.75 9.82
CA ALA A 259 23.99 -11.99 9.14
C ALA A 259 24.61 -10.78 8.46
N ALA A 260 24.28 -10.57 7.18
CA ALA A 260 24.61 -9.38 6.43
C ALA A 260 23.42 -8.40 6.48
N LEU A 261 23.69 -7.16 6.88
CA LEU A 261 22.70 -6.10 7.03
C LEU A 261 23.08 -4.93 6.13
N LEU A 262 22.19 -4.57 5.19
CA LEU A 262 22.41 -3.42 4.31
C LEU A 262 21.82 -2.15 4.93
N LEU A 263 22.63 -1.11 5.04
CA LEU A 263 22.27 0.16 5.66
C LEU A 263 22.71 1.33 4.78
N HIS A 264 22.00 2.46 4.89
CA HIS A 264 22.50 3.73 4.38
C HIS A 264 23.68 4.21 5.24
N ASN A 265 24.70 4.80 4.61
CA ASN A 265 25.93 5.21 5.29
C ASN A 265 25.68 6.12 6.51
N ASP A 266 24.71 7.03 6.42
CA ASP A 266 24.35 7.95 7.52
C ASP A 266 23.86 7.24 8.79
N TYR A 267 23.34 6.02 8.65
CA TYR A 267 22.86 5.24 9.79
C TYR A 267 23.91 4.29 10.35
N VAL A 268 25.03 4.07 9.65
CA VAL A 268 26.05 3.09 10.04
C VAL A 268 26.65 3.43 11.41
N ALA A 269 26.97 4.70 11.67
CA ALA A 269 27.57 5.11 12.94
C ALA A 269 26.61 4.88 14.12
N GLU A 270 25.36 5.35 13.99
CA GLU A 270 24.29 5.14 14.98
C GLU A 270 24.04 3.64 15.21
N PHE A 271 24.01 2.85 14.14
CA PHE A 271 23.80 1.41 14.19
C PHE A 271 24.94 0.68 14.91
N LYS A 272 26.20 1.00 14.59
CA LYS A 272 27.38 0.41 15.25
C LYS A 272 27.39 0.70 16.74
N GLN A 273 27.20 1.97 17.12
CA GLN A 273 27.14 2.38 18.51
C GLN A 273 26.05 1.63 19.27
N LEU A 274 24.87 1.45 18.66
CA LEU A 274 23.77 0.72 19.29
C LEU A 274 24.11 -0.76 19.54
N LEU A 275 24.69 -1.44 18.56
CA LEU A 275 25.06 -2.86 18.68
C LEU A 275 26.22 -3.06 19.67
N GLU A 276 27.23 -2.20 19.62
CA GLU A 276 28.36 -2.20 20.55
C GLU A 276 27.89 -1.96 22.00
N SER A 277 26.93 -1.05 22.21
CA SER A 277 26.32 -0.83 23.54
C SER A 277 25.66 -2.07 24.12
N LYS A 278 25.28 -3.03 23.26
CA LYS A 278 24.69 -4.32 23.63
C LYS A 278 25.67 -5.49 23.54
N ARG A 279 26.98 -5.20 23.41
CA ARG A 279 28.07 -6.18 23.29
C ARG A 279 27.90 -7.13 22.10
N VAL A 280 27.31 -6.64 21.01
CA VAL A 280 27.23 -7.38 19.75
C VAL A 280 28.49 -7.11 18.94
N HIS A 281 29.15 -8.18 18.50
CA HIS A 281 30.39 -8.10 17.73
C HIS A 281 30.13 -8.12 16.21
N PHE A 282 30.90 -7.33 15.49
CA PHE A 282 30.93 -7.31 14.03
C PHE A 282 32.02 -8.24 13.49
N ALA A 283 31.72 -8.92 12.38
CA ALA A 283 32.69 -9.73 11.66
C ALA A 283 33.49 -8.86 10.68
N THR A 284 34.54 -8.21 11.18
CA THR A 284 35.37 -7.29 10.36
C THR A 284 36.19 -8.00 9.28
N ASN A 285 36.54 -9.26 9.51
CA ASN A 285 37.41 -10.04 8.63
C ASN A 285 36.63 -10.98 7.70
N PHE A 286 35.34 -10.74 7.52
CA PHE A 286 34.49 -11.60 6.69
C PHE A 286 34.52 -11.20 5.22
N GLY A 287 34.99 -12.10 4.35
CA GLY A 287 34.97 -11.94 2.90
C GLY A 287 33.81 -12.69 2.25
N PRO A 288 32.72 -12.02 1.84
CA PRO A 288 31.56 -12.69 1.24
C PRO A 288 31.83 -13.29 -0.14
N TRP A 289 32.94 -12.88 -0.79
CA TRP A 289 33.35 -13.32 -2.13
C TRP A 289 34.35 -14.48 -2.09
N ASN A 290 34.85 -14.87 -0.91
CA ASN A 290 35.89 -15.88 -0.79
C ASN A 290 35.29 -17.29 -0.80
N GLY A 291 35.97 -18.23 -1.47
CA GLY A 291 35.58 -19.65 -1.49
C GLY A 291 35.48 -20.28 -0.09
N SER A 292 36.27 -19.79 0.88
CA SER A 292 36.25 -20.23 2.29
C SER A 292 34.90 -20.03 2.98
N THR A 293 34.07 -19.11 2.47
CA THR A 293 32.73 -18.81 2.99
C THR A 293 31.71 -19.89 2.59
N LEU A 294 31.97 -20.65 1.52
CA LEU A 294 31.12 -21.76 1.10
C LEU A 294 31.40 -23.01 1.93
N LYS A 295 30.53 -23.26 2.91
CA LYS A 295 30.56 -24.44 3.80
C LYS A 295 29.56 -25.53 3.42
N ASP A 296 29.09 -25.51 2.18
CA ASP A 296 28.16 -26.52 1.68
C ASP A 296 28.95 -27.78 1.29
N PRO A 297 28.59 -28.97 1.83
CA PRO A 297 29.25 -30.22 1.48
C PRO A 297 29.33 -30.48 -0.03
N GLN A 298 28.38 -29.98 -0.82
CA GLN A 298 28.36 -30.18 -2.28
C GLN A 298 29.57 -29.53 -3.00
N TYR A 299 30.25 -28.57 -2.37
CA TYR A 299 31.40 -27.85 -2.93
C TYR A 299 32.73 -28.26 -2.27
N LYS A 300 32.72 -29.31 -1.44
CA LYS A 300 33.89 -29.73 -0.67
C LYS A 300 35.04 -30.22 -1.56
N ASP A 301 34.70 -30.85 -2.67
CA ASP A 301 35.67 -31.47 -3.59
C ASP A 301 36.13 -30.51 -4.69
N LEU A 302 35.53 -29.31 -4.79
CA LEU A 302 35.97 -28.27 -5.72
C LEU A 302 37.32 -27.70 -5.30
N THR A 303 38.13 -27.35 -6.30
CA THR A 303 39.36 -26.58 -6.09
C THR A 303 39.07 -25.22 -5.46
N GLU A 304 40.06 -24.60 -4.83
CA GLU A 304 39.89 -23.29 -4.20
C GLU A 304 39.46 -22.20 -5.19
N GLN A 305 39.98 -22.26 -6.42
CA GLN A 305 39.62 -21.33 -7.49
C GLN A 305 38.17 -21.51 -7.94
N GLU A 306 37.74 -22.74 -8.20
CA GLU A 306 36.35 -23.03 -8.57
C GLU A 306 35.37 -22.66 -7.46
N ARG A 307 35.75 -22.94 -6.20
CA ARG A 307 34.95 -22.58 -5.03
C ARG A 307 34.82 -21.07 -4.89
N THR A 308 35.88 -20.32 -5.16
CA THR A 308 35.86 -18.85 -5.15
C THR A 308 35.00 -18.29 -6.27
N SER A 309 35.12 -18.82 -7.49
CA SER A 309 34.23 -18.47 -8.60
C SER A 309 32.75 -18.73 -8.26
N LYS A 310 32.45 -19.87 -7.63
CA LYS A 310 31.08 -20.18 -7.19
C LYS A 310 30.60 -19.26 -6.07
N ALA A 311 31.48 -18.90 -5.13
CA ALA A 311 31.15 -17.95 -4.06
C ALA A 311 30.78 -16.58 -4.64
N CYS A 312 31.54 -16.11 -5.65
CA CYS A 312 31.23 -14.88 -6.37
C CYS A 312 29.87 -14.92 -7.06
N GLU A 313 29.57 -16.01 -7.77
CA GLU A 313 28.27 -16.20 -8.44
C GLU A 313 27.11 -16.15 -7.43
N ILE A 314 27.22 -16.92 -6.35
CA ILE A 314 26.20 -16.98 -5.29
C ILE A 314 26.03 -15.61 -4.63
N GLN A 315 27.13 -14.91 -4.35
CA GLN A 315 27.07 -13.59 -3.74
C GLN A 315 26.42 -12.58 -4.67
N GLN A 316 26.75 -12.58 -5.96
CA GLN A 316 26.10 -11.73 -6.94
C GLN A 316 24.59 -11.98 -7.02
N GLN A 317 24.16 -13.25 -7.05
CA GLN A 317 22.74 -13.61 -7.02
C GLN A 317 22.04 -13.12 -5.75
N ARG A 318 22.69 -13.21 -4.59
CA ARG A 318 22.16 -12.68 -3.32
C ARG A 318 21.92 -11.18 -3.44
N LEU A 319 22.90 -10.43 -3.92
CA LEU A 319 22.81 -8.97 -4.07
C LEU A 319 21.72 -8.54 -5.05
N GLN A 320 21.56 -9.25 -6.17
CA GLN A 320 20.45 -9.02 -7.11
C GLN A 320 19.09 -9.26 -6.45
N ARG A 321 18.91 -10.37 -5.72
CA ARG A 321 17.69 -10.65 -4.96
C ARG A 321 17.41 -9.60 -3.90
N SER A 322 18.45 -9.12 -3.21
CA SER A 322 18.35 -8.03 -2.24
C SER A 322 17.77 -6.77 -2.89
N VAL A 323 18.30 -6.35 -4.05
CA VAL A 323 17.78 -5.19 -4.79
C VAL A 323 16.31 -5.36 -5.18
N LEU A 324 15.90 -6.54 -5.65
CA LEU A 324 14.51 -6.80 -6.03
C LEU A 324 13.55 -6.67 -4.84
N HIS A 325 13.99 -7.07 -3.63
CA HIS A 325 13.19 -7.03 -2.41
C HIS A 325 13.15 -5.64 -1.74
N ILE A 326 14.14 -4.78 -1.97
CA ILE A 326 14.17 -3.42 -1.42
C ILE A 326 12.99 -2.61 -1.96
N ARG A 327 12.43 -1.72 -1.14
CA ARG A 327 11.31 -0.87 -1.53
C ARG A 327 11.71 0.16 -2.58
N GLU A 328 10.78 0.46 -3.46
CA GLU A 328 11.00 1.28 -4.65
C GLU A 328 11.68 2.65 -4.44
N PRO A 329 11.39 3.43 -3.38
CA PRO A 329 12.02 4.74 -3.18
C PRO A 329 13.55 4.71 -3.06
N VAL A 330 14.11 3.60 -2.55
CA VAL A 330 15.56 3.45 -2.31
C VAL A 330 16.18 2.37 -3.21
N LYS A 331 15.35 1.53 -3.84
CA LYS A 331 15.75 0.41 -4.71
C LYS A 331 16.75 0.83 -5.78
N PHE A 332 16.44 1.86 -6.55
CA PHE A 332 17.27 2.29 -7.68
C PHE A 332 18.61 2.90 -7.25
N ALA A 333 18.63 3.64 -6.13
CA ALA A 333 19.86 4.16 -5.57
C ALA A 333 20.80 3.02 -5.13
N VAL A 334 20.26 1.98 -4.49
CA VAL A 334 21.04 0.80 -4.10
C VAL A 334 21.53 0.03 -5.32
N ALA A 335 20.67 -0.17 -6.31
CA ALA A 335 21.02 -0.87 -7.55
C ALA A 335 22.17 -0.17 -8.27
N TYR A 336 22.08 1.15 -8.42
CA TYR A 336 23.11 1.97 -9.04
C TYR A 336 24.43 1.91 -8.25
N TYR A 337 24.36 1.97 -6.92
CA TYR A 337 25.54 1.77 -6.06
C TYR A 337 26.18 0.39 -6.27
N PHE A 338 25.40 -0.68 -6.34
CA PHE A 338 25.92 -2.03 -6.59
C PHE A 338 26.57 -2.15 -7.96
N TYR A 339 26.04 -1.46 -8.97
CA TYR A 339 26.67 -1.37 -10.28
C TYR A 339 28.02 -0.64 -10.23
N GLN A 340 28.10 0.50 -9.54
CA GLN A 340 29.37 1.22 -9.34
C GLN A 340 30.43 0.39 -8.62
N GLN A 341 30.02 -0.44 -7.65
CA GLN A 341 30.91 -1.36 -6.95
C GLN A 341 31.25 -2.63 -7.77
N LYS A 342 30.75 -2.75 -9.00
CA LYS A 342 30.87 -3.94 -9.87
C LYS A 342 30.28 -5.22 -9.25
N TRP A 343 29.33 -5.06 -8.33
CA TRP A 343 28.63 -6.18 -7.70
C TRP A 343 27.44 -6.65 -8.54
N ALA A 344 26.79 -5.73 -9.24
CA ALA A 344 25.71 -6.00 -10.18
C ALA A 344 26.14 -5.76 -11.63
N THR A 345 25.60 -6.55 -12.56
CA THR A 345 25.87 -6.42 -13.99
C THR A 345 25.03 -5.30 -14.62
N LYS A 346 25.52 -4.72 -15.72
CA LYS A 346 24.75 -3.73 -16.50
C LYS A 346 23.39 -4.31 -16.95
N SER A 347 23.39 -5.55 -17.44
CA SER A 347 22.17 -6.25 -17.87
C SER A 347 21.10 -6.32 -16.79
N PHE A 348 21.49 -6.53 -15.52
CA PHE A 348 20.56 -6.54 -14.41
C PHE A 348 19.96 -5.15 -14.14
N ILE A 349 20.76 -4.09 -14.24
CA ILE A 349 20.29 -2.71 -14.09
C ILE A 349 19.33 -2.32 -15.21
N ASP A 350 19.66 -2.69 -16.45
CA ASP A 350 18.80 -2.42 -17.62
C ASP A 350 17.45 -3.14 -17.49
N GLN A 351 17.45 -4.41 -17.09
CA GLN A 351 16.23 -5.17 -16.78
C GLN A 351 15.41 -4.51 -15.66
N LEU A 352 16.07 -4.04 -14.60
CA LEU A 352 15.41 -3.36 -13.48
C LEU A 352 14.75 -2.05 -13.92
N ASN A 353 15.41 -1.28 -14.79
CA ASN A 353 14.88 -0.04 -15.35
C ASN A 353 13.72 -0.30 -16.31
N ASN A 354 13.82 -1.32 -17.17
CA ASN A 354 12.75 -1.70 -18.09
C ASN A 354 11.47 -2.13 -17.34
N SER A 355 11.64 -2.83 -16.21
CA SER A 355 10.52 -3.16 -15.32
C SER A 355 9.88 -1.93 -14.66
N ARG A 356 10.61 -0.82 -14.51
CA ARG A 356 10.12 0.42 -13.89
C ARG A 356 9.24 1.23 -14.85
N TYR A 357 9.64 1.30 -16.11
CA TYR A 357 8.99 2.16 -17.10
C TYR A 357 7.94 1.43 -17.94
N GLY A 358 7.83 0.10 -17.82
CA GLY A 358 7.11 -0.69 -18.81
C GLY A 358 7.88 -0.64 -20.14
N ARG A 359 7.68 -1.65 -20.98
CA ARG A 359 8.29 -1.71 -22.30
C ARG A 359 7.79 -0.52 -23.15
N SER A 360 8.54 0.57 -23.15
CA SER A 360 8.32 1.73 -24.01
C SER A 360 9.21 1.61 -25.23
N GLU A 361 9.05 0.52 -25.98
CA GLU A 361 9.77 0.30 -27.25
C GLU A 361 9.00 0.84 -28.48
N ASP A 362 7.81 1.42 -28.33
CA ASP A 362 6.98 1.83 -29.48
C ASP A 362 6.90 3.36 -29.75
N ILE A 363 7.83 4.20 -29.31
CA ILE A 363 7.79 5.66 -29.64
C ILE A 363 9.15 6.28 -30.01
N MET A 364 10.10 5.54 -30.59
CA MET A 364 11.30 6.19 -31.18
C MET A 364 11.74 5.66 -32.56
N ASP A 365 10.88 4.99 -33.32
CA ASP A 365 11.15 4.60 -34.72
C ASP A 365 10.49 5.52 -35.76
N ASN A 366 10.58 6.84 -35.58
CA ASN A 366 10.08 7.79 -36.59
C ASN A 366 11.05 8.96 -36.87
N PHE A 367 12.36 8.70 -36.82
CA PHE A 367 13.34 9.63 -37.41
C PHE A 367 14.51 8.87 -38.05
N SER A 368 14.35 8.60 -39.35
CA SER A 368 15.35 8.27 -40.40
C SER A 368 14.60 7.44 -41.45
N GLU A 369 14.52 7.70 -42.76
CA GLU A 369 15.27 8.49 -43.74
C GLU A 369 14.21 9.04 -44.75
N ASP A 370 14.41 10.19 -45.40
CA ASP A 370 15.00 10.21 -46.73
C ASP A 370 15.38 11.64 -47.13
N THR A 371 16.63 11.86 -47.51
CA THR A 371 17.01 12.11 -48.92
C THR A 371 18.45 12.58 -48.97
N THR A 372 19.25 11.77 -49.65
CA THR A 372 20.66 11.91 -50.00
C THR A 372 20.91 13.05 -50.99
N THR A 373 22.21 13.33 -51.21
CA THR A 373 22.84 14.06 -52.32
C THR A 373 23.02 15.58 -52.15
N ASN A 374 24.21 16.01 -51.72
CA ASN A 374 25.31 16.28 -52.64
C ASN A 374 26.54 16.78 -51.88
N VAL A 375 27.64 16.04 -52.01
CA VAL A 375 28.97 16.50 -51.67
C VAL A 375 29.43 17.37 -52.82
N THR A 376 29.64 18.66 -52.58
CA THR A 376 30.55 19.44 -53.42
C THR A 376 31.27 20.47 -52.55
N ASN A 377 32.60 20.38 -52.58
CA ASN A 377 33.56 21.34 -52.08
C ASN A 377 33.13 22.79 -52.30
N HIS A 378 33.40 23.67 -51.33
CA HIS A 378 34.32 24.81 -51.51
C HIS A 378 34.60 25.52 -50.17
N ASN A 379 35.86 25.47 -49.77
CA ASN A 379 36.70 26.61 -49.41
C ASN A 379 36.08 27.81 -48.64
N ASN A 380 36.60 27.96 -47.41
CA ASN A 380 37.39 29.11 -46.97
C ASN A 380 36.67 30.38 -46.44
N ILE A 381 37.37 31.01 -45.51
CA ILE A 381 37.33 32.42 -45.06
C ILE A 381 36.51 32.75 -43.79
N GLN A 382 37.28 32.94 -42.72
CA GLN A 382 37.21 33.97 -41.66
C GLN A 382 36.07 34.99 -41.73
N HIS A 383 35.34 35.18 -40.62
CA HIS A 383 35.63 36.24 -39.64
C HIS A 383 34.79 36.07 -38.37
#